data_AF-A0A7S3E645-F1
#
_entry.id   AF-A0A7S3E645-F1
#
_cell.length_a   1.000
_cell.length_b   1.000
_cell.length_c   1.000
_cell.angle_alpha   90.00
_cell.angle_beta   90.00
_cell.angle_gamma   90.00
#
_symmetry.space_group_name_H-M   'P 1'
#
loop_
_entity.id
_entity.type
_entity.pdbx_description
1 polymer ?
#
loop_
_entity_poly.entity_id
_entity_poly.type
_entity_poly.pdbx_seq_one_letter_code
_entity_poly.pdbx_strand_id
1 'polypeptide(L)'
;MPTAFESNHSHILRGDTLYRKHTRIIPTVDHFSDHTDVEEDTFIHDINSAGFTLFDCGSYAFAPEKVIERKSLLDKVPRIEVCLRDSVSDPGFRVVGVMRFDFSTGKFFKSQQLFHERYETDWSNGQFIEVGTGYRSEWGKTETTKEAHVSGLWRGENGSERETNLDADITQALLLPGGLFLLSDKTADGEMELELGWLIDETTRITMATKYSAEGDLLGSTRNVERRV
;
A
#
# COMPACT_ATOMS: atom_id res chain seq x y z
N MET A 1 9.20 -7.53 14.41
CA MET A 1 7.74 -7.64 14.66
C MET A 1 7.19 -6.23 14.82
N PRO A 2 6.12 -5.81 14.11
CA PRO A 2 5.44 -4.55 14.43
C PRO A 2 4.82 -4.65 15.83
N THR A 3 5.14 -3.68 16.68
CA THR A 3 4.87 -3.71 18.13
C THR A 3 3.63 -2.91 18.55
N ALA A 4 3.06 -2.08 17.67
CA ALA A 4 1.87 -1.27 17.94
C ALA A 4 1.14 -0.85 16.64
N PHE A 5 -0.13 -0.49 16.75
CA PHE A 5 -0.92 0.14 15.68
C PHE A 5 -1.69 1.32 16.27
N GLU A 6 -1.88 2.38 15.50
CA GLU A 6 -2.78 3.48 15.84
C GLU A 6 -4.10 3.31 15.09
N SER A 7 -5.21 3.75 15.70
CA SER A 7 -6.50 3.78 15.02
C SER A 7 -7.18 5.13 15.19
N ASN A 8 -7.70 5.69 14.10
CA ASN A 8 -8.44 6.95 14.07
C ASN A 8 -9.84 6.70 13.47
N HIS A 9 -10.84 7.43 13.99
CA HIS A 9 -12.24 7.36 13.62
C HIS A 9 -12.73 8.78 13.32
N SER A 10 -13.13 9.05 12.08
CA SER A 10 -13.67 10.35 11.67
C SER A 10 -15.07 10.21 11.07
N HIS A 11 -15.91 11.20 11.37
CA HIS A 11 -17.33 11.21 10.99
C HIS A 11 -17.69 12.58 10.42
N ILE A 12 -18.43 12.60 9.31
CA ILE A 12 -18.96 13.82 8.71
C ILE A 12 -20.43 13.57 8.35
N LEU A 13 -21.34 14.43 8.78
CA LEU A 13 -22.74 14.40 8.35
C LEU A 13 -22.94 15.40 7.20
N ARG A 14 -23.49 14.97 6.07
CA ARG A 14 -23.94 15.87 4.99
C ARG A 14 -25.36 15.51 4.57
N GLY A 15 -26.30 16.43 4.81
CA GLY A 15 -27.72 16.14 4.67
C GLY A 15 -28.11 14.98 5.59
N ASP A 16 -28.82 14.00 5.04
CA ASP A 16 -29.25 12.81 5.77
C ASP A 16 -28.26 11.63 5.68
N THR A 17 -26.99 11.91 5.35
CA THR A 17 -25.96 10.88 5.16
C THR A 17 -24.78 11.11 6.09
N LEU A 18 -24.54 10.12 6.96
CA LEU A 18 -23.37 10.03 7.83
C LEU A 18 -22.25 9.29 7.09
N TYR A 19 -21.14 9.98 6.86
CA TYR A 19 -19.91 9.44 6.32
C TYR A 19 -18.98 9.06 7.46
N ARG A 20 -18.48 7.84 7.45
CA ARG A 20 -17.54 7.34 8.47
C ARG A 20 -16.29 6.84 7.79
N LYS A 21 -15.15 7.26 8.33
CA LYS A 21 -13.85 6.75 7.94
C LYS A 21 -13.15 6.21 9.17
N HIS A 22 -12.86 4.92 9.11
CA HIS A 22 -12.05 4.23 10.10
C HIS A 22 -10.68 4.00 9.47
N THR A 23 -9.61 4.28 10.21
CA THR A 23 -8.23 4.10 9.75
C THR A 23 -7.43 3.37 10.81
N ARG A 24 -6.62 2.40 10.38
CA ARG A 24 -5.59 1.75 11.21
C ARG A 24 -4.23 1.89 10.55
N ILE A 25 -3.24 2.39 11.29
CA ILE A 25 -1.88 2.59 10.82
C ILE A 25 -1.04 1.39 11.25
N ILE A 26 -0.40 0.73 10.28
CA ILE A 26 0.53 -0.38 10.47
C ILE A 26 1.93 0.15 10.14
N PRO A 27 2.71 0.52 11.16
CA PRO A 27 4.08 0.97 10.96
C PRO A 27 5.01 -0.22 10.73
N THR A 28 6.00 -0.07 9.85
CA THR A 28 7.14 -1.01 9.79
C THR A 28 8.20 -0.57 10.79
N VAL A 29 8.82 -1.52 11.50
CA VAL A 29 9.92 -1.22 12.43
C VAL A 29 11.19 -0.90 11.62
N ASP A 30 11.80 0.25 11.85
CA ASP A 30 13.09 0.62 11.25
C ASP A 30 14.25 -0.03 12.05
N HIS A 31 15.36 -0.31 11.38
CA HIS A 31 16.58 -0.86 11.98
C HIS A 31 17.26 0.09 12.98
N PHE A 32 16.89 1.39 12.98
CA PHE A 32 17.53 2.42 13.79
C PHE A 32 16.65 3.00 14.91
N SER A 33 15.45 2.47 15.14
CA SER A 33 14.44 3.19 15.91
C SER A 33 13.90 2.41 17.12
N ASP A 34 14.27 2.87 18.32
CA ASP A 34 13.60 2.55 19.59
C ASP A 34 12.22 3.23 19.71
N HIS A 35 11.79 3.94 18.67
CA HIS A 35 10.58 4.74 18.57
C HIS A 35 9.92 4.55 17.19
N THR A 36 8.59 4.49 17.14
CA THR A 36 7.86 4.44 15.88
C THR A 36 7.23 5.81 15.62
N ASP A 37 7.62 6.47 14.54
CA ASP A 37 6.96 7.70 14.10
C ASP A 37 5.65 7.35 13.36
N VAL A 38 4.54 7.86 13.88
CA VAL A 38 3.18 7.62 13.36
C VAL A 38 2.60 8.88 12.71
N GLU A 39 3.32 10.01 12.73
CA GLU A 39 2.85 11.32 12.23
C GLU A 39 3.09 11.51 10.73
N GLU A 40 2.74 10.52 9.89
CA GLU A 40 2.71 10.73 8.45
C GLU A 40 1.31 11.08 7.97
N ASP A 41 1.21 12.22 7.31
CA ASP A 41 0.01 12.61 6.60
C ASP A 41 -0.05 11.93 5.23
N THR A 42 -1.17 11.26 4.95
CA THR A 42 -1.55 10.91 3.56
C THR A 42 -1.87 12.21 2.81
N PHE A 43 -1.42 12.34 1.57
CA PHE A 43 -1.62 13.59 0.84
C PHE A 43 -2.95 13.59 0.07
N ILE A 44 -3.58 14.77 -0.01
CA ILE A 44 -4.63 14.99 -0.98
C ILE A 44 -3.93 15.32 -2.30
N HIS A 45 -3.89 14.35 -3.20
CA HIS A 45 -3.34 14.51 -4.55
C HIS A 45 -4.37 15.15 -5.49
N ASP A 46 -3.93 16.12 -6.29
CA ASP A 46 -4.69 16.53 -7.49
C ASP A 46 -4.54 15.41 -8.52
N ILE A 47 -5.65 14.92 -9.06
CA ILE A 47 -5.69 13.86 -10.07
C ILE A 47 -4.95 14.23 -11.36
N ASN A 48 -4.72 15.53 -11.59
CA ASN A 48 -3.95 16.04 -12.73
C ASN A 48 -2.47 16.23 -12.39
N SER A 49 -2.02 15.90 -11.18
CA SER A 49 -0.62 15.99 -10.80
C SER A 49 0.22 15.05 -11.66
N ALA A 50 1.38 15.54 -12.08
CA ALA A 50 2.34 14.71 -12.77
C ALA A 50 2.78 13.53 -11.88
N GLY A 51 2.90 12.33 -12.47
CA GLY A 51 3.19 11.11 -11.73
C GLY A 51 2.02 10.52 -10.93
N PHE A 52 0.81 11.07 -11.06
CA PHE A 52 -0.41 10.46 -10.53
C PHE A 52 -1.06 9.52 -11.56
N THR A 53 -1.54 8.36 -11.12
CA THR A 53 -2.29 7.40 -11.94
C THR A 53 -3.52 6.94 -11.17
N LEU A 54 -4.70 7.08 -11.77
CA LEU A 54 -5.98 6.56 -11.25
C LEU A 54 -6.42 5.36 -12.08
N PHE A 55 -6.83 4.29 -11.41
CA PHE A 55 -7.39 3.09 -12.03
C PHE A 55 -8.92 3.08 -11.90
N ASP A 56 -9.62 2.43 -12.83
CA ASP A 56 -11.09 2.41 -12.89
C ASP A 56 -11.77 1.88 -11.61
N CYS A 57 -11.09 1.01 -10.86
CA CYS A 57 -11.58 0.49 -9.58
C CYS A 57 -11.39 1.46 -8.39
N GLY A 58 -10.88 2.66 -8.63
CA GLY A 58 -10.60 3.69 -7.62
C GLY A 58 -9.29 3.47 -6.84
N SER A 59 -8.49 2.47 -7.22
CA SER A 59 -7.07 2.39 -6.85
C SER A 59 -6.29 3.54 -7.47
N TYR A 60 -5.21 3.98 -6.83
CA TYR A 60 -4.33 5.00 -7.40
C TYR A 60 -2.87 4.77 -7.04
N ALA A 61 -1.97 5.37 -7.81
CA ALA A 61 -0.56 5.55 -7.48
C ALA A 61 -0.20 7.03 -7.61
N PHE A 62 0.69 7.49 -6.73
CA PHE A 62 1.41 8.73 -6.88
C PHE A 62 2.90 8.46 -6.69
N ALA A 63 3.68 8.88 -7.68
CA ALA A 63 5.12 8.72 -7.70
C ALA A 63 5.80 9.96 -8.31
N PRO A 64 6.93 10.44 -7.78
CA PRO A 64 7.71 11.49 -8.42
C PRO A 64 8.10 11.09 -9.84
N GLU A 65 7.96 11.99 -10.82
CA GLU A 65 8.37 11.71 -12.22
C GLU A 65 9.87 11.45 -12.36
N LYS A 66 10.66 12.00 -11.44
CA LYS A 66 12.10 11.82 -11.38
C LYS A 66 12.54 11.56 -9.95
N VAL A 67 13.31 10.51 -9.77
CA VAL A 67 14.08 10.27 -8.55
C VAL A 67 15.56 10.36 -8.86
N ILE A 68 16.31 10.92 -7.92
CA ILE A 68 17.76 11.06 -8.03
C ILE A 68 18.42 10.34 -6.88
N GLU A 69 19.62 9.85 -7.14
CA GLU A 69 20.47 9.25 -6.12
C GLU A 69 20.77 10.27 -5.02
N ARG A 70 20.61 9.85 -3.76
CA ARG A 70 20.95 10.68 -2.60
C ARG A 70 22.46 10.73 -2.44
N LYS A 71 23.00 11.92 -2.30
CA LYS A 71 24.43 12.17 -2.02
C LYS A 71 24.67 12.48 -0.55
N SER A 72 23.60 12.78 0.20
CA SER A 72 23.64 13.20 1.60
C SER A 72 22.47 12.64 2.40
N LEU A 73 22.67 12.46 3.71
CA LEU A 73 21.60 12.15 4.66
C LEU A 73 20.55 13.27 4.74
N LEU A 74 20.91 14.50 4.38
CA LEU A 74 20.01 15.66 4.34
C LEU A 74 19.13 15.70 3.07
N ASP A 75 19.46 14.91 2.05
CA ASP A 75 18.68 14.86 0.83
C ASP A 75 17.31 14.24 1.12
N LYS A 76 16.27 14.83 0.53
CA LYS A 76 14.90 14.32 0.64
C LYS A 76 14.85 12.89 0.12
N VAL A 77 14.29 12.00 0.94
CA VAL A 77 14.07 10.60 0.56
C VAL A 77 12.92 10.57 -0.45
N PRO A 78 13.09 9.95 -1.62
CA PRO A 78 11.98 9.77 -2.54
C PRO A 78 10.90 8.92 -1.89
N ARG A 79 9.66 9.24 -2.20
CA ARG A 79 8.49 8.58 -1.63
C ARG A 79 7.46 8.33 -2.71
N ILE A 80 6.73 7.22 -2.60
CA ILE A 80 5.55 6.93 -3.41
C ILE A 80 4.36 6.66 -2.48
N GLU A 81 3.17 7.00 -2.93
CA GLU A 81 1.91 6.68 -2.26
C GLU A 81 1.07 5.80 -3.18
N VAL A 82 0.59 4.66 -2.67
CA VAL A 82 -0.12 3.66 -3.46
C VAL A 82 -1.39 3.25 -2.71
N CYS A 83 -2.52 3.17 -3.42
CA CYS A 83 -3.79 2.74 -2.87
C CYS A 83 -4.35 1.52 -3.60
N LEU A 84 -4.49 0.41 -2.88
CA LEU A 84 -5.19 -0.78 -3.32
C LEU A 84 -6.64 -0.76 -2.85
N ARG A 85 -7.57 -0.95 -3.77
CA ARG A 85 -8.99 -1.20 -3.49
C ARG A 85 -9.37 -2.60 -3.94
N ASP A 86 -10.14 -3.28 -3.09
CA ASP A 86 -10.94 -4.43 -3.47
C ASP A 86 -12.36 -3.94 -3.79
N SER A 87 -12.58 -3.53 -5.02
CA SER A 87 -13.88 -3.01 -5.46
C SER A 87 -14.96 -4.10 -5.58
N VAL A 88 -14.60 -5.38 -5.47
CA VAL A 88 -15.51 -6.50 -5.74
C VAL A 88 -16.05 -7.07 -4.44
N SER A 89 -15.17 -7.41 -3.48
CA SER A 89 -15.61 -8.06 -2.24
C SER A 89 -15.98 -7.08 -1.13
N ASP A 90 -15.29 -5.94 -1.04
CA ASP A 90 -15.54 -4.91 -0.02
C ASP A 90 -15.20 -3.50 -0.54
N PRO A 91 -16.10 -2.87 -1.32
CA PRO A 91 -15.82 -1.60 -2.00
C PRO A 91 -15.56 -0.42 -1.05
N GLY A 92 -15.90 -0.58 0.23
CA GLY A 92 -15.60 0.40 1.27
C GLY A 92 -14.17 0.30 1.78
N PHE A 93 -13.47 -0.81 1.56
CA PHE A 93 -12.15 -1.08 2.10
C PHE A 93 -11.02 -0.72 1.11
N ARG A 94 -9.97 -0.10 1.64
CA ARG A 94 -8.75 0.20 0.88
C ARG A 94 -7.51 0.09 1.77
N VAL A 95 -6.39 -0.22 1.13
CA VAL A 95 -5.07 -0.20 1.73
C VAL A 95 -4.29 0.92 1.06
N VAL A 96 -3.78 1.88 1.83
CA VAL A 96 -2.88 2.92 1.34
C VAL A 96 -1.49 2.66 1.89
N GLY A 97 -0.46 2.65 1.05
CA GLY A 97 0.94 2.52 1.45
C GLY A 97 1.74 3.73 1.06
N VAL A 98 2.46 4.30 2.03
CA VAL A 98 3.48 5.32 1.80
C VAL A 98 4.83 4.64 1.91
N MET A 99 5.49 4.51 0.76
CA MET A 99 6.78 3.85 0.66
C MET A 99 7.90 4.85 0.46
N ARG A 100 8.95 4.73 1.28
CA ARG A 100 10.19 5.50 1.19
C ARG A 100 11.32 4.56 0.83
N PHE A 101 12.16 4.98 -0.10
CA PHE A 101 13.20 4.12 -0.63
C PHE A 101 14.47 4.90 -0.94
N ASP A 102 15.57 4.16 -1.02
CA ASP A 102 16.84 4.66 -1.49
C ASP A 102 17.09 4.11 -2.89
N PHE A 103 17.04 5.02 -3.87
CA PHE A 103 17.22 4.66 -5.27
C PHE A 103 18.61 4.08 -5.57
N SER A 104 19.66 4.43 -4.81
CA SER A 104 21.01 3.88 -5.01
C SER A 104 21.04 2.37 -4.74
N THR A 105 20.47 1.97 -3.60
CA THR A 105 20.52 0.60 -3.09
C THR A 105 19.34 -0.25 -3.50
N GLY A 106 18.26 0.35 -4.00
CA GLY A 106 17.02 -0.37 -4.30
C GLY A 106 16.30 -0.88 -3.05
N LYS A 107 16.53 -0.27 -1.88
CA LYS A 107 15.96 -0.72 -0.60
C LYS A 107 14.99 0.30 -0.04
N PHE A 108 14.01 -0.19 0.72
CA PHE A 108 13.18 0.64 1.57
C PHE A 108 14.04 1.35 2.62
N PHE A 109 13.72 2.62 2.84
CA PHE A 109 14.43 3.51 3.76
C PHE A 109 13.44 4.04 4.79
N LYS A 110 13.81 4.03 6.09
CA LYS A 110 12.94 4.33 7.23
C LYS A 110 11.72 3.39 7.35
N SER A 111 10.92 3.62 8.40
CA SER A 111 9.59 3.03 8.54
C SER A 111 8.69 3.38 7.35
N GLN A 112 8.19 2.34 6.69
CA GLN A 112 7.09 2.42 5.74
C GLN A 112 5.78 2.51 6.54
N GLN A 113 4.77 3.11 5.94
CA GLN A 113 3.46 3.21 6.58
C GLN A 113 2.37 2.65 5.71
N LEU A 114 1.51 1.84 6.31
CA LEU A 114 0.34 1.26 5.67
C LEU A 114 -0.91 1.62 6.45
N PHE A 115 -1.89 2.13 5.75
CA PHE A 115 -3.18 2.55 6.27
C PHE A 115 -4.23 1.56 5.79
N HIS A 116 -4.81 0.82 6.72
CA HIS A 116 -6.05 0.09 6.46
C HIS A 116 -7.20 1.07 6.67
N GLU A 117 -7.92 1.39 5.61
CA GLU A 117 -9.01 2.35 5.66
C GLU A 117 -10.32 1.71 5.22
N ARG A 118 -11.39 2.03 5.92
CA ARG A 118 -12.75 1.72 5.47
C ARG A 118 -13.62 2.95 5.50
N TYR A 119 -14.39 3.07 4.43
CA TYR A 119 -15.40 4.09 4.24
C TYR A 119 -16.77 3.43 4.35
N GLU A 120 -17.58 3.96 5.25
CA GLU A 120 -18.97 3.57 5.39
C GLU A 120 -19.84 4.81 5.20
N THR A 121 -21.00 4.61 4.58
CA THR A 121 -22.03 5.63 4.42
C THR A 121 -23.32 5.07 4.97
N ASP A 122 -23.85 5.72 5.99
CA ASP A 122 -25.08 5.32 6.65
C ASP A 122 -26.08 6.45 6.57
N TRP A 123 -27.36 6.08 6.47
CA TRP A 123 -28.41 7.07 6.61
C TRP A 123 -28.48 7.56 8.06
N SER A 124 -28.68 8.87 8.23
CA SER A 124 -28.88 9.50 9.54
C SER A 124 -29.81 10.69 9.40
N ASN A 125 -30.83 10.80 10.25
CA ASN A 125 -31.71 11.97 10.31
C ASN A 125 -31.39 12.91 11.49
N GLY A 126 -30.19 12.78 12.07
CA GLY A 126 -29.76 13.55 13.24
C GLY A 126 -30.29 13.04 14.60
N GLN A 127 -31.27 12.13 14.62
CA GLN A 127 -31.76 11.46 15.83
C GLN A 127 -31.42 9.96 15.86
N PHE A 128 -31.39 9.34 14.69
CA PHE A 128 -31.08 7.93 14.50
C PHE A 128 -29.99 7.77 13.44
N ILE A 129 -29.15 6.76 13.64
CA ILE A 129 -28.20 6.28 12.64
C ILE A 129 -28.61 4.85 12.32
N GLU A 130 -28.72 4.53 11.05
CA GLU A 130 -28.94 3.16 10.62
C GLU A 130 -27.70 2.32 10.98
N VAL A 131 -27.90 1.43 11.94
CA VAL A 131 -26.98 0.42 12.49
C VAL A 131 -25.62 0.29 11.79
N GLY A 132 -24.57 0.82 12.40
CA GLY A 132 -23.22 0.29 12.17
C GLY A 132 -22.28 0.74 13.27
N THR A 133 -21.34 -0.11 13.64
CA THR A 133 -20.30 0.21 14.63
C THR A 133 -18.98 0.58 13.95
N GLY A 134 -18.91 0.44 12.62
CA GLY A 134 -17.69 0.54 11.80
C GLY A 134 -16.54 -0.39 12.20
N TYR A 135 -16.75 -1.18 13.25
CA TYR A 135 -15.83 -2.14 13.81
C TYR A 135 -16.03 -3.50 13.12
N ARG A 136 -14.96 -4.04 12.52
CA ARG A 136 -14.89 -5.45 12.12
C ARG A 136 -13.85 -6.16 12.96
N SER A 137 -14.21 -7.31 13.53
CA SER A 137 -13.32 -8.18 14.30
C SER A 137 -12.08 -8.63 13.52
N GLU A 138 -12.16 -8.65 12.19
CA GLU A 138 -11.08 -9.06 11.29
C GLU A 138 -10.05 -7.95 10.99
N TRP A 139 -10.26 -6.72 11.48
CA TRP A 139 -9.33 -5.60 11.35
C TRP A 139 -7.95 -5.85 11.96
N GLY A 140 -7.80 -6.95 12.69
CA GLY A 140 -6.57 -7.42 13.28
C GLY A 140 -6.29 -8.88 12.97
N LYS A 141 -6.27 -9.30 11.69
CA LYS A 141 -5.41 -10.44 11.32
C LYS A 141 -3.96 -10.04 11.65
N THR A 142 -3.58 -10.27 12.90
CA THR A 142 -2.27 -9.95 13.47
C THR A 142 -1.19 -10.89 12.99
N GLU A 143 -1.58 -11.99 12.35
CA GLU A 143 -0.64 -12.91 11.74
C GLU A 143 0.09 -12.20 10.61
N THR A 144 1.40 -12.07 10.81
CA THR A 144 2.31 -11.61 9.78
C THR A 144 2.20 -12.50 8.56
N THR A 145 2.11 -11.90 7.38
CA THR A 145 2.23 -12.62 6.11
C THR A 145 3.50 -13.44 6.10
N LYS A 146 3.42 -14.67 5.61
CA LYS A 146 4.57 -15.58 5.48
C LYS A 146 5.01 -15.60 4.03
N GLU A 147 6.29 -15.83 3.81
CA GLU A 147 6.88 -15.94 2.47
C GLU A 147 6.12 -16.95 1.60
N ALA A 148 5.79 -18.12 2.13
CA ALA A 148 5.02 -19.15 1.43
C ALA A 148 3.63 -18.70 0.94
N HIS A 149 3.08 -17.60 1.46
CA HIS A 149 1.82 -17.03 0.98
C HIS A 149 2.03 -16.11 -0.23
N VAL A 150 3.22 -15.56 -0.41
CA VAL A 150 3.55 -14.59 -1.49
C VAL A 150 4.28 -15.29 -2.63
N SER A 151 5.22 -16.18 -2.30
CA SER A 151 6.01 -16.92 -3.29
C SER A 151 5.18 -17.94 -4.06
N GLY A 152 5.55 -18.17 -5.32
CA GLY A 152 4.93 -19.14 -6.23
C GLY A 152 4.44 -18.52 -7.53
N LEU A 153 3.70 -19.32 -8.30
CA LEU A 153 3.16 -18.92 -9.59
C LEU A 153 1.78 -18.26 -9.43
N TRP A 154 1.63 -17.09 -10.01
CA TRP A 154 0.42 -16.28 -10.00
C TRP A 154 -0.02 -15.95 -11.41
N ARG A 155 -1.33 -15.94 -11.66
CA ARG A 155 -1.93 -15.62 -12.95
C ARG A 155 -2.83 -14.40 -12.82
N GLY A 156 -2.55 -13.36 -13.60
CA GLY A 156 -3.35 -12.15 -13.71
C GLY A 156 -4.66 -12.36 -14.48
N GLU A 157 -5.60 -11.42 -14.34
CA GLU A 157 -6.89 -11.44 -15.06
C GLU A 157 -6.74 -11.39 -16.59
N ASN A 158 -5.66 -10.80 -17.10
CA ASN A 158 -5.30 -10.76 -18.52
C ASN A 158 -4.64 -12.08 -19.01
N GLY A 159 -4.50 -13.08 -18.15
CA GLY A 159 -3.84 -14.35 -18.45
C GLY A 159 -2.31 -14.32 -18.34
N SER A 160 -1.68 -13.20 -17.96
CA SER A 160 -0.24 -13.15 -17.73
C SER A 160 0.14 -13.97 -16.51
N GLU A 161 1.19 -14.76 -16.60
CA GLU A 161 1.74 -15.50 -15.47
C GLU A 161 2.99 -14.81 -14.93
N ARG A 162 3.09 -14.75 -13.61
CA ARG A 162 4.20 -14.18 -12.87
C ARG A 162 4.62 -15.16 -11.79
N GLU A 163 5.85 -15.65 -11.87
CA GLU A 163 6.48 -16.35 -10.76
C GLU A 163 7.05 -15.31 -9.79
N THR A 164 6.74 -15.45 -8.50
CA THR A 164 7.28 -14.60 -7.45
C THR A 164 8.22 -15.43 -6.58
N ASN A 165 9.50 -15.07 -6.55
CA ASN A 165 10.51 -15.70 -5.70
C ASN A 165 11.22 -14.63 -4.85
N LEU A 166 10.91 -14.59 -3.55
CA LEU A 166 11.44 -13.58 -2.63
C LEU A 166 12.95 -13.69 -2.37
N ASP A 167 13.55 -14.86 -2.61
CA ASP A 167 14.99 -15.09 -2.33
C ASP A 167 15.90 -14.77 -3.53
N ALA A 168 15.38 -14.92 -4.75
CA ALA A 168 16.19 -14.82 -5.97
C ALA A 168 16.06 -13.46 -6.66
N ASP A 169 14.84 -12.91 -6.68
CA ASP A 169 14.47 -11.82 -7.60
C ASP A 169 14.18 -10.51 -6.87
N ILE A 170 14.21 -10.49 -5.53
CA ILE A 170 13.77 -9.35 -4.73
C ILE A 170 14.93 -8.78 -3.92
N THR A 171 15.23 -7.50 -4.12
CA THR A 171 16.25 -6.77 -3.34
C THR A 171 15.87 -6.64 -1.87
N GLN A 172 14.57 -6.42 -1.59
CA GLN A 172 14.04 -6.41 -0.23
C GLN A 172 12.55 -6.73 -0.20
N ALA A 173 12.15 -7.62 0.71
CA ALA A 173 10.76 -7.91 1.02
C ALA A 173 10.42 -7.51 2.46
N LEU A 174 9.30 -6.82 2.66
CA LEU A 174 8.71 -6.55 3.96
C LEU A 174 7.35 -7.26 4.03
N LEU A 175 7.27 -8.32 4.84
CA LEU A 175 6.04 -9.08 5.04
C LEU A 175 5.32 -8.58 6.30
N LEU A 176 4.05 -8.22 6.13
CA LEU A 176 3.31 -7.41 7.09
C LEU A 176 2.00 -8.10 7.47
N PRO A 177 1.41 -7.79 8.64
CA PRO A 177 0.12 -8.35 9.03
C PRO A 177 -1.00 -8.02 8.04
N GLY A 178 -2.10 -8.79 8.11
CA GLY A 178 -3.28 -8.53 7.27
C GLY A 178 -3.11 -8.90 5.80
N GLY A 179 -2.19 -9.80 5.46
CA GLY A 179 -1.95 -10.22 4.08
C GLY A 179 -1.12 -9.21 3.26
N LEU A 180 -0.55 -8.19 3.90
CA LEU A 180 0.20 -7.15 3.22
C LEU A 180 1.67 -7.52 3.03
N PHE A 181 2.22 -7.03 1.93
CA PHE A 181 3.64 -7.11 1.66
C PHE A 181 4.12 -5.92 0.82
N LEU A 182 5.37 -5.53 1.03
CA LEU A 182 6.08 -4.56 0.20
C LEU A 182 7.29 -5.25 -0.44
N LEU A 183 7.44 -5.13 -1.75
CA LEU A 183 8.60 -5.65 -2.47
C LEU A 183 9.35 -4.48 -3.11
N SER A 184 10.66 -4.57 -3.07
CA SER A 184 11.55 -3.69 -3.81
C SER A 184 12.50 -4.57 -4.61
N ASP A 185 12.48 -4.41 -5.92
CA ASP A 185 13.41 -5.05 -6.83
C ASP A 185 14.20 -3.97 -7.58
N LYS A 186 15.50 -4.22 -7.75
CA LYS A 186 16.40 -3.38 -8.53
C LYS A 186 17.25 -4.29 -9.40
N THR A 187 17.08 -4.14 -10.71
CA THR A 187 17.79 -4.96 -11.69
C THR A 187 19.27 -4.56 -11.75
N ALA A 188 20.10 -5.45 -12.30
CA ALA A 188 21.52 -5.16 -12.49
C ALA A 188 21.76 -3.95 -13.42
N ASP A 189 20.84 -3.70 -14.35
CA ASP A 189 20.87 -2.55 -15.26
C ASP A 189 20.41 -1.24 -14.59
N GLY A 190 19.94 -1.31 -13.35
CA GLY A 190 19.61 -0.16 -12.52
C GLY A 190 18.13 0.23 -12.50
N GLU A 191 17.28 -0.43 -13.29
CA GLU A 191 15.83 -0.27 -13.21
C GLU A 191 15.31 -0.72 -11.85
N MET A 192 14.26 -0.06 -11.36
CA MET A 192 13.72 -0.32 -10.03
C MET A 192 12.20 -0.48 -10.07
N GLU A 193 11.70 -1.50 -9.38
CA GLU A 193 10.28 -1.75 -9.17
C GLU A 193 9.97 -1.73 -7.67
N LEU A 194 8.96 -0.95 -7.29
CA LEU A 194 8.40 -0.92 -5.94
C LEU A 194 6.96 -1.41 -5.97
N GLU A 195 6.65 -2.45 -5.20
CA GLU A 195 5.34 -3.07 -5.18
C GLU A 195 4.72 -3.02 -3.78
N LEU A 196 3.46 -2.56 -3.71
CA LEU A 196 2.56 -2.87 -2.61
C LEU A 196 1.64 -4.01 -3.05
N GLY A 197 1.57 -5.06 -2.24
CA GLY A 197 0.67 -6.17 -2.43
C GLY A 197 -0.21 -6.45 -1.21
N TRP A 198 -1.40 -6.99 -1.51
CA TRP A 198 -2.40 -7.36 -0.52
C TRP A 198 -3.05 -8.70 -0.91
N LEU A 199 -2.82 -9.73 -0.09
CA LEU A 199 -3.52 -11.00 -0.13
C LEU A 199 -4.94 -10.81 0.43
N ILE A 200 -5.94 -10.87 -0.46
CA ILE A 200 -7.36 -10.85 -0.08
C ILE A 200 -7.71 -12.16 0.64
N ASP A 201 -7.19 -13.25 0.10
CA ASP A 201 -7.26 -14.60 0.66
C ASP A 201 -6.01 -15.41 0.26
N GLU A 202 -5.98 -16.72 0.55
CA GLU A 202 -4.82 -17.59 0.28
C GLU A 202 -4.54 -17.83 -1.22
N THR A 203 -5.50 -17.48 -2.08
CA THR A 203 -5.51 -17.74 -3.52
C THR A 203 -5.60 -16.49 -4.37
N THR A 204 -5.96 -15.35 -3.79
CA THR A 204 -6.18 -14.08 -4.50
C THR A 204 -5.36 -12.96 -3.89
N ARG A 205 -4.65 -12.22 -4.73
CA ARG A 205 -3.94 -11.00 -4.32
C ARG A 205 -4.20 -9.84 -5.28
N ILE A 206 -4.10 -8.63 -4.75
CA ILE A 206 -4.06 -7.40 -5.51
C ILE A 206 -2.67 -6.81 -5.32
N THR A 207 -2.01 -6.42 -6.41
CA THR A 207 -0.72 -5.75 -6.37
C THR A 207 -0.74 -4.46 -7.15
N MET A 208 0.11 -3.52 -6.75
CA MET A 208 0.43 -2.36 -7.56
C MET A 208 1.92 -2.09 -7.51
N ALA A 209 2.53 -2.19 -8.69
CA ALA A 209 3.95 -1.95 -8.92
C ALA A 209 4.15 -0.57 -9.54
N THR A 210 5.18 0.15 -9.11
CA THR A 210 5.64 1.42 -9.68
C THR A 210 7.08 1.26 -10.14
N LYS A 211 7.36 1.62 -11.40
CA LYS A 211 8.63 1.36 -12.08
C LYS A 211 9.40 2.64 -12.37
N TYR A 212 10.72 2.58 -12.19
CA TYR A 212 11.67 3.62 -12.57
C TYR A 212 12.73 3.06 -13.51
N SER A 213 13.15 3.87 -14.48
CA SER A 213 14.31 3.58 -15.33
C SER A 213 15.61 3.65 -14.50
N ALA A 214 16.73 3.21 -15.08
CA ALA A 214 18.05 3.31 -14.46
C ALA A 214 18.47 4.76 -14.13
N GLU A 215 17.99 5.72 -14.92
CA GLU A 215 18.19 7.15 -14.72
C GLU A 215 17.23 7.75 -13.69
N GLY A 216 16.30 6.96 -13.14
CA GLY A 216 15.30 7.38 -12.17
C GLY A 216 14.09 8.07 -12.78
N ASP A 217 13.83 7.93 -14.09
CA ASP A 217 12.59 8.42 -14.70
C ASP A 217 11.43 7.47 -14.38
N LEU A 218 10.27 8.01 -14.01
CA LEU A 218 9.07 7.22 -13.77
C LEU A 218 8.57 6.60 -15.08
N LEU A 219 8.55 5.27 -15.14
CA LEU A 219 8.03 4.50 -16.26
C LEU A 219 6.51 4.28 -16.16
N GLY A 220 5.98 4.30 -14.93
CA GLY A 220 4.56 4.23 -14.64
C GLY A 220 4.23 3.25 -13.52
N SER A 221 2.93 3.07 -13.30
CA SER A 221 2.40 2.14 -12.29
C SER A 221 1.41 1.17 -12.92
N THR A 222 1.46 -0.08 -12.49
CA THR A 222 0.59 -1.15 -12.97
C THR A 222 -0.11 -1.81 -11.79
N ARG A 223 -1.43 -1.97 -11.88
CA ARG A 223 -2.24 -2.71 -10.90
C ARG A 223 -2.64 -4.06 -11.48
N ASN A 224 -2.49 -5.12 -10.69
CA ASN A 224 -2.94 -6.46 -11.06
C ASN A 224 -3.86 -7.06 -9.99
N VAL A 225 -4.83 -7.84 -10.42
CA VAL A 225 -5.50 -8.84 -9.58
C VAL A 225 -5.01 -10.19 -10.08
N GLU A 226 -4.43 -10.98 -9.17
CA GLU A 226 -3.77 -12.23 -9.51
C GLU A 226 -4.36 -13.38 -8.68
N ARG A 227 -4.45 -14.55 -9.30
CA ARG A 227 -4.85 -15.80 -8.66
C ARG A 227 -3.71 -16.79 -8.66
N ARG A 228 -3.58 -17.54 -7.57
CA ARG A 228 -2.58 -18.59 -7.44
C ARG A 228 -2.85 -19.72 -8.45
N VAL A 229 -1.79 -20.24 -9.06
CA VAL A 229 -1.83 -21.36 -10.02
C VAL A 229 -1.61 -22.70 -9.32
#